data_AF-A0A7W9UQA8-F1
#
_entry.id   AF-A0A7W9UQA8-F1
#
_cell.length_a   1.000
_cell.length_b   1.000
_cell.length_c   1.000
_cell.angle_alpha   90.00
_cell.angle_beta   90.00
_cell.angle_gamma   90.00
#
_symmetry.space_group_name_H-M   'P 1'
#
loop_
_entity.id
_entity.type
_entity.pdbx_description
1 polymer ?
#
loop_
_entity_poly.entity_id
_entity_poly.type
_entity_poly.pdbx_seq_one_letter_code
_entity_poly.pdbx_strand_id
1 'polypeptide(L)' 'MGIPAVVLSYVNAAMAAHPAYGRSLDQLREMGVLVGSYEPHRPKASGGADRFRWEEALEMVEGKLR' A
#
# COMPACT_ATOMS: atom_id res chain seq x y z
N MET A 1 -7.16 21.32 -7.69
CA MET A 1 -6.34 20.18 -8.18
C MET A 1 -5.52 19.68 -7.00
N GLY A 2 -5.67 18.40 -6.63
CA GLY A 2 -5.13 17.84 -5.39
C GLY A 2 -3.73 17.25 -5.56
N ILE A 3 -2.96 17.27 -4.47
CA ILE A 3 -1.63 16.64 -4.37
C ILE A 3 -1.80 15.12 -4.60
N PRO A 4 -1.01 14.47 -5.47
CA PRO A 4 -0.99 13.02 -5.59
C PRO A 4 -0.73 12.34 -4.25
N ALA A 5 -1.59 11.41 -3.86
CA ALA A 5 -1.43 10.62 -2.64
C ALA A 5 -1.16 9.14 -2.98
N VAL A 6 -0.28 8.52 -2.21
CA VAL A 6 0.08 7.10 -2.31
C VAL A 6 0.01 6.45 -0.95
N VAL A 7 -0.42 5.20 -0.88
CA VAL A 7 -0.36 4.37 0.33
C VAL A 7 0.41 3.09 0.05
N LEU A 8 1.42 2.82 0.87
CA LEU A 8 2.10 1.52 0.94
C LEU A 8 1.74 0.86 2.27
N SER A 9 0.96 -0.23 2.23
CA SER A 9 0.53 -0.91 3.45
C SER A 9 1.50 -2.02 3.85
N TYR A 10 2.22 -1.84 4.96
CA TYR A 10 3.04 -2.89 5.54
C TYR A 10 2.32 -3.59 6.70
N VAL A 11 1.48 -4.56 6.36
CA VAL A 11 0.68 -5.33 7.32
C VAL A 11 0.89 -6.84 7.13
N ASN A 12 0.59 -7.62 8.17
CA ASN A 12 0.55 -9.08 8.06
C ASN A 12 -0.84 -9.55 7.64
N ALA A 13 -0.93 -10.80 7.18
CA ALA A 13 -2.16 -11.40 6.68
C ALA A 13 -3.27 -11.52 7.75
N ALA A 14 -2.93 -11.65 9.04
CA ALA A 14 -3.93 -11.67 10.10
C ALA A 14 -4.60 -10.30 10.28
N MET A 15 -3.85 -9.21 10.13
CA MET A 15 -4.41 -7.85 10.12
C MET A 15 -5.23 -7.59 8.85
N ALA A 16 -4.73 -8.03 7.69
CA ALA A 16 -5.41 -7.85 6.40
C ALA A 16 -6.70 -8.69 6.26
N ALA A 17 -6.85 -9.76 7.05
CA ALA A 17 -8.08 -10.56 7.09
C ALA A 17 -9.28 -9.78 7.66
N HIS A 18 -9.06 -8.65 8.34
CA HIS A 18 -10.15 -7.84 8.84
C HIS A 18 -10.93 -7.19 7.68
N PRO A 19 -12.27 -7.32 7.61
CA PRO A 19 -13.05 -6.84 6.46
C PRO A 19 -12.91 -5.34 6.15
N ALA A 20 -12.54 -4.53 7.15
CA ALA A 20 -12.29 -3.11 6.94
C ALA A 20 -11.04 -2.84 6.10
N TYR A 21 -10.02 -3.71 6.12
CA TYR A 21 -8.78 -3.46 5.38
C TYR A 21 -9.03 -3.38 3.88
N GLY A 22 -9.69 -4.39 3.29
CA GLY A 22 -10.06 -4.39 1.88
C GLY A 22 -10.96 -3.19 1.53
N ARG A 23 -12.03 -2.97 2.31
CA ARG A 23 -12.95 -1.83 2.09
C ARG A 23 -12.25 -0.47 2.12
N SER A 24 -11.31 -0.27 3.04
CA SER A 24 -10.54 0.97 3.12
C SER A 24 -9.64 1.16 1.89
N LEU A 25 -8.99 0.10 1.40
CA LEU A 25 -8.19 0.19 0.20
C LEU A 25 -9.03 0.49 -1.05
N ASP A 26 -10.21 -0.11 -1.16
CA ASP A 26 -11.13 0.15 -2.27
C ASP A 26 -11.62 1.61 -2.26
N GLN A 27 -12.01 2.11 -1.09
CA GLN A 27 -12.40 3.51 -0.91
C GLN A 27 -11.25 4.48 -1.26
N LEU A 28 -10.01 4.16 -0.89
CA LEU A 28 -8.84 4.97 -1.25
C LEU A 28 -8.62 4.99 -2.77
N ARG A 29 -8.80 3.86 -3.45
CA ARG A 29 -8.73 3.79 -4.92
C ARG A 29 -9.80 4.65 -5.59
N GLU A 30 -11.04 4.61 -5.07
CA GLU A 30 -12.14 5.47 -5.54
C GLU A 30 -11.83 6.96 -5.38
N MET A 31 -11.10 7.33 -4.32
CA MET A 31 -10.61 8.70 -4.08
C MET A 31 -9.41 9.09 -4.96
N GLY A 32 -8.90 8.19 -5.80
CA GLY A 32 -7.74 8.43 -6.67
C GLY A 32 -6.38 8.34 -5.98
N VAL A 33 -6.34 7.73 -4.78
CA VAL A 33 -5.09 7.38 -4.08
C VAL A 33 -4.45 6.18 -4.77
N LEU A 34 -3.15 6.25 -5.02
CA LEU A 34 -2.39 5.13 -5.56
C LEU A 34 -2.11 4.13 -4.43
N VAL A 35 -2.37 2.84 -4.67
CA VAL A 35 -2.13 1.76 -3.68
C VAL A 35 -0.99 0.89 -4.17
N GLY A 36 0.05 0.72 -3.35
CA GLY A 36 1.23 -0.08 -3.68
C GLY A 36 0.93 -1.58 -3.83
N SER A 37 1.89 -2.31 -4.39
CA SER A 37 1.78 -3.73 -4.78
C SER A 37 2.09 -4.71 -3.65
N TYR A 38 2.52 -4.23 -2.48
CA TYR A 38 2.92 -5.11 -1.39
C TYR A 38 1.75 -5.93 -0.83
N GLU A 39 1.88 -7.25 -0.91
CA GLU A 39 0.91 -8.20 -0.36
C GLU A 39 1.15 -8.46 1.14
N PRO A 40 0.08 -8.58 1.96
CA PRO A 40 0.20 -8.88 3.38
C PRO A 40 1.04 -10.12 3.66
N HIS A 41 2.07 -9.97 4.49
CA HIS A 41 3.03 -11.03 4.77
C HIS A 41 2.53 -12.02 5.83
N ARG A 42 3.15 -13.20 5.90
CA ARG A 42 2.85 -14.19 6.96
C ARG A 42 3.11 -13.59 8.35
N PRO A 43 2.21 -13.80 9.33
CA PRO A 43 2.46 -13.38 10.71
C PRO A 43 3.80 -13.91 11.23
N LYS A 44 4.50 -13.10 12.02
CA LYS A 44 5.82 -13.41 12.61
C LYS A 44 6.93 -13.65 11.58
N ALA A 45 6.76 -13.28 10.31
CA ALA A 45 7.88 -13.24 9.37
C ALA A 45 8.87 -12.13 9.80
N SER A 46 10.10 -12.49 10.10
CA SER A 46 11.17 -11.52 10.38
C SER A 46 11.77 -10.95 9.09
N GLY A 47 12.31 -9.73 9.17
CA GLY A 47 13.05 -9.10 8.07
C GLY A 47 12.21 -8.69 6.85
N GLY A 48 10.88 -8.58 6.99
CA GLY A 48 10.03 -8.08 5.90
C GLY A 48 10.25 -6.60 5.60
N ALA A 49 10.69 -5.81 6.59
CA ALA A 49 10.90 -4.38 6.46
C ALA A 49 12.09 -4.04 5.55
N ASP A 50 13.17 -4.83 5.62
CA ASP A 50 14.36 -4.65 4.77
C ASP A 50 14.10 -5.01 3.31
N ARG A 51 13.09 -5.85 3.04
CA ARG A 51 12.65 -6.23 1.69
C ARG A 51 11.45 -5.42 1.20
N PHE A 52 10.89 -4.57 2.05
CA PHE A 52 9.76 -3.74 1.68
C PHE A 52 10.23 -2.64 0.73
N ARG A 53 9.54 -2.47 -0.40
CA ARG A 53 9.91 -1.50 -1.44
C ARG A 53 9.40 -0.10 -1.07
N TRP A 54 10.06 0.56 -0.12
CA TRP A 54 9.68 1.92 0.30
C TRP A 54 9.68 2.92 -0.86
N GLU A 55 10.56 2.72 -1.83
CA GLU A 55 10.74 3.55 -3.01
C GLU A 55 9.60 3.42 -4.02
N GLU A 56 8.76 2.38 -3.93
CA GLU A 56 7.61 2.18 -4.82
C GLU A 56 6.70 3.40 -4.84
N ALA A 57 6.49 4.06 -3.70
CA ALA A 57 5.65 5.25 -3.64
C ALA A 57 6.19 6.38 -4.53
N LEU A 58 7.51 6.56 -4.58
CA LEU A 58 8.15 7.58 -5.39
C LEU A 58 8.01 7.24 -6.88
N GLU A 59 8.24 5.98 -7.26
CA GLU A 59 8.08 5.49 -8.63
C GLU A 59 6.63 5.70 -9.13
N MET A 60 5.64 5.42 -8.27
CA MET A 60 4.22 5.60 -8.59
C MET A 60 3.84 7.08 -8.78
N VAL A 61 4.36 7.97 -7.93
CA VAL A 61 4.14 9.42 -8.09
C VAL A 61 4.81 9.91 -9.38
N GLU A 62 6.05 9.50 -9.64
CA GLU A 62 6.77 9.87 -10.86
C GLU A 62 6.01 9.43 -12.11
N GLY A 63 5.47 8.21 -12.14
CA GLY A 63 4.66 7.71 -13.24
C GLY A 63 3.37 8.50 -13.48
N LYS A 64 2.77 9.10 -12.44
CA LYS A 64 1.55 9.92 -12.54
C LYS A 64 1.82 11.36 -13.01
N LEU A 65 3.06 11.84 -12.84
CA LEU A 65 3.48 13.19 -13.26
C LEU A 65 3.91 13.26 -14.73
N ARG A 66 4.06 12.12 -15.41
CA ARG A 66 4.46 12.02 -16.81
C ARG A 66 3.26 12.05 -17.77
#